data_AF-A0A523HIB1-F1
#
_entry.id   AF-A0A523HIB1-F1
#
_cell.length_a   1.000
_cell.length_b   1.000
_cell.length_c   1.000
_cell.angle_alpha   90.00
_cell.angle_beta   90.00
_cell.angle_gamma   90.00
#
_symmetry.space_group_name_H-M   'P 1'
#
loop_
_entity.id
_entity.type
_entity.pdbx_description
1 polymer ?
#
loop_
_entity_poly.entity_id
_entity_poly.type
_entity_poly.pdbx_seq_one_letter_code
_entity_poly.pdbx_strand_id
1 'polypeptide(L)'
;MTSLADEISFFLQRVTPIAFLDLLLVSGVFFFVISLLRGTRAVVLLRGMVLLIIVMALLTGLLPLPGFRSLLNATLPALLFVIPVVFAPEIRRAFERVGRAGSFFSLYTKPAEAERTVNLIVSASERLSEIRHGALITIEREDRLDEYIETGVAMDAKLST
;
A
#
# COMPACT_ATOMS: atom_id res chain seq x y z
N MET A 1 19.92 -57.48 1.33
CA MET A 1 20.61 -56.18 1.36
C MET A 1 20.14 -55.39 0.14
N THR A 2 18.87 -54.98 0.14
CA THR A 2 18.30 -54.11 -0.89
C THR A 2 18.94 -52.74 -0.73
N SER A 3 19.62 -52.29 -1.77
CA SER A 3 20.49 -51.15 -1.67
C SER A 3 19.64 -49.89 -1.49
N LEU A 4 20.01 -49.01 -0.55
CA LEU A 4 19.40 -47.68 -0.39
C LEU A 4 19.36 -46.90 -1.72
N ALA A 5 20.24 -47.24 -2.66
CA ALA A 5 20.26 -46.71 -4.01
C ALA A 5 19.01 -47.09 -4.83
N ASP A 6 18.45 -48.28 -4.65
CA ASP A 6 17.23 -48.71 -5.35
C ASP A 6 16.01 -47.94 -4.84
N GLU A 7 15.89 -47.75 -3.52
CA GLU A 7 14.85 -46.90 -2.91
C GLU A 7 14.97 -45.45 -3.38
N ILE A 8 16.18 -44.88 -3.35
CA ILE A 8 16.42 -43.50 -3.81
C ILE A 8 16.10 -43.36 -5.31
N SER A 9 16.44 -44.34 -6.15
CA SER A 9 16.12 -44.32 -7.58
C SER A 9 14.62 -44.40 -7.86
N PHE A 10 13.88 -45.16 -7.05
CA PHE A 10 12.42 -45.26 -7.13
C PHE A 10 11.73 -43.95 -6.73
N PHE A 11 12.24 -43.26 -5.70
CA PHE A 11 11.78 -41.93 -5.35
C PHE A 11 12.12 -40.89 -6.43
N LEU A 12 13.32 -40.92 -7.01
CA LEU A 12 13.70 -40.02 -8.10
C LEU A 12 12.88 -40.25 -9.37
N GLN A 13 12.50 -41.49 -9.70
CA GLN A 13 11.61 -41.76 -10.83
C GLN A 13 10.16 -41.27 -10.62
N ARG A 14 9.74 -41.07 -9.36
CA ARG A 14 8.45 -40.46 -9.03
C ARG A 14 8.47 -38.93 -9.00
N VAL A 15 9.65 -38.30 -9.04
CA VAL A 15 9.75 -36.84 -9.11
C VAL A 15 9.45 -36.41 -10.54
N THR A 16 8.18 -36.11 -10.78
CA THR A 16 7.73 -35.52 -12.04
C THR A 16 8.34 -34.12 -12.19
N PRO A 17 8.79 -33.70 -13.39
CA PRO A 17 9.26 -32.32 -13.64
C PRO A 17 8.27 -31.24 -13.18
N ILE A 18 6.98 -31.58 -13.17
CA ILE A 18 5.88 -30.75 -12.67
C ILE A 18 6.03 -30.46 -11.16
N ALA A 19 6.50 -31.42 -10.36
CA ALA A 19 6.70 -31.23 -8.92
C ALA A 19 7.87 -30.26 -8.63
N PHE A 20 8.93 -30.32 -9.43
CA PHE A 20 10.04 -29.37 -9.34
C PHE A 20 9.58 -27.95 -9.73
N LEU A 21 8.81 -27.83 -10.81
CA LEU A 21 8.21 -26.56 -11.22
C LEU A 21 7.27 -25.98 -10.15
N ASP A 22 6.44 -26.83 -9.53
CA ASP A 22 5.53 -26.45 -8.46
C ASP A 22 6.29 -25.89 -7.25
N LEU A 23 7.34 -26.58 -6.79
CA LEU A 23 8.18 -26.11 -5.68
C LEU A 23 8.85 -24.77 -6.01
N LEU A 24 9.40 -24.63 -7.21
CA LEU A 24 10.06 -23.40 -7.65
C LEU A 24 9.08 -22.22 -7.69
N LEU A 25 7.87 -22.44 -8.19
CA LEU A 25 6.81 -21.42 -8.21
C LEU A 25 6.38 -21.04 -6.80
N VAL A 26 6.11 -22.02 -5.92
CA VAL A 26 5.74 -21.76 -4.51
C VAL A 26 6.82 -20.92 -3.82
N SER A 27 8.09 -21.31 -3.93
CA SER A 27 9.20 -20.55 -3.35
C SER A 27 9.32 -19.14 -3.95
N GLY A 28 9.13 -19.00 -5.26
CA GLY A 28 9.11 -17.69 -5.94
C GLY A 28 8.03 -16.77 -5.41
N VAL A 29 6.84 -17.30 -5.12
CA VAL A 29 5.75 -16.54 -4.49
C VAL A 29 6.13 -16.04 -3.11
N PHE A 30 6.67 -16.90 -2.25
CA PHE A 30 7.13 -16.46 -0.92
C PHE A 30 8.23 -15.40 -1.00
N PHE A 31 9.20 -15.58 -1.89
CA PHE A 31 10.25 -14.60 -2.13
C PHE A 31 9.68 -13.24 -2.56
N PHE A 32 8.73 -13.25 -3.51
CA PHE A 32 8.08 -12.04 -3.99
C PHE A 32 7.29 -11.35 -2.87
N VAL A 33 6.47 -12.09 -2.10
CA VAL A 33 5.70 -11.55 -0.97
C VAL A 33 6.63 -10.90 0.07
N ILE A 34 7.71 -11.58 0.45
CA ILE A 34 8.69 -11.03 1.40
C ILE A 34 9.39 -9.79 0.83
N SER A 35 9.70 -9.79 -0.47
CA SER A 35 10.29 -8.62 -1.13
C SER A 35 9.32 -7.44 -1.19
N LEU A 36 8.03 -7.67 -1.37
CA LEU A 36 7.00 -6.62 -1.39
C LEU A 36 6.82 -5.99 -0.02
N LEU A 37 6.98 -6.75 1.06
CA LEU A 37 6.91 -6.23 2.43
C LEU A 37 8.05 -5.24 2.76
N ARG A 38 9.14 -5.22 1.98
CA ARG A 38 10.28 -4.31 2.21
C ARG A 38 9.98 -2.91 1.66
N GLY A 39 9.56 -2.02 2.55
CA GLY A 39 9.56 -0.58 2.31
C GLY A 39 8.50 -0.07 1.32
N THR A 40 7.44 -0.84 1.06
CA THR A 40 6.39 -0.41 0.11
C THR A 40 5.20 0.24 0.81
N ARG A 41 4.62 1.24 0.14
CA ARG A 41 3.31 1.79 0.52
C ARG A 41 2.26 0.70 0.40
N ALA A 42 1.30 0.66 1.31
CA ALA A 42 0.24 -0.36 1.38
C ALA A 42 -0.49 -0.60 0.03
N VAL A 43 -0.63 0.44 -0.80
CA VAL A 43 -1.23 0.36 -2.15
C VAL A 43 -0.42 -0.50 -3.13
N VAL A 44 0.92 -0.44 -3.08
CA VAL A 44 1.81 -1.24 -3.93
C VAL A 44 1.72 -2.71 -3.53
N LEU A 45 1.69 -2.96 -2.22
CA LEU A 45 1.51 -4.30 -1.66
C LEU A 45 0.17 -4.92 -2.08
N LEU A 46 -0.93 -4.15 -2.02
CA LEU A 46 -2.25 -4.60 -2.46
C LEU A 46 -2.25 -4.98 -3.96
N ARG A 47 -1.72 -4.11 -4.83
CA ARG A 47 -1.64 -4.39 -6.28
C ARG A 47 -0.81 -5.65 -6.56
N GLY A 48 0.30 -5.82 -5.84
CA GLY A 48 1.14 -6.99 -5.94
C GLY A 48 0.45 -8.28 -5.50
N MET A 49 -0.30 -8.23 -4.40
CA MET A 49 -1.09 -9.37 -3.92
C MET A 49 -2.20 -9.76 -4.91
N VAL A 50 -2.93 -8.79 -5.47
CA VAL A 50 -3.96 -9.08 -6.48
C VAL A 50 -3.35 -9.72 -7.73
N LEU A 51 -2.24 -9.16 -8.25
CA LEU A 51 -1.54 -9.73 -9.40
C LEU A 51 -1.09 -11.17 -9.12
N LEU A 52 -0.52 -11.41 -7.95
CA LEU A 52 -0.08 -12.73 -7.51
C LEU A 52 -1.23 -13.74 -7.54
N ILE A 53 -2.39 -13.40 -6.98
CA ILE A 53 -3.57 -14.27 -6.95
C ILE A 53 -4.06 -14.61 -8.37
N ILE A 54 -4.13 -13.61 -9.26
CA ILE A 54 -4.56 -13.82 -10.65
C ILE A 54 -3.61 -14.81 -11.34
N VAL A 55 -2.30 -14.59 -11.20
CA VAL A 55 -1.28 -15.47 -11.77
C VAL A 55 -1.38 -16.89 -11.19
N MET A 56 -1.57 -17.02 -9.88
CA MET A 56 -1.76 -18.31 -9.21
C MET A 56 -3.03 -19.05 -9.67
N ALA A 57 -4.14 -18.35 -9.80
CA ALA A 57 -5.40 -18.91 -10.26
C ALA A 57 -5.32 -19.40 -11.72
N LEU A 58 -4.64 -18.65 -12.59
CA LEU A 58 -4.42 -19.05 -13.99
C LEU A 58 -3.50 -20.28 -14.09
N LEU A 59 -2.38 -20.28 -13.36
CA LEU A 59 -1.41 -21.38 -13.39
C LEU A 59 -2.00 -22.71 -12.87
N THR A 60 -2.77 -22.65 -11.79
CA THR A 60 -3.44 -23.84 -11.21
C THR A 60 -4.60 -24.38 -12.04
N GLY A 61 -5.22 -23.55 -12.89
CA GLY A 61 -6.23 -23.98 -13.84
C GLY A 61 -5.66 -24.70 -15.07
N LEU A 62 -4.41 -24.41 -15.42
CA LEU A 62 -3.74 -24.95 -16.62
C LEU A 62 -2.85 -26.16 -16.33
N LEU A 63 -2.23 -26.24 -15.15
CA LEU A 63 -1.33 -27.32 -14.76
C LEU A 63 -1.75 -27.96 -13.43
N PRO A 64 -1.58 -29.28 -13.26
CA PRO A 64 -1.79 -29.96 -11.98
C PRO A 64 -0.62 -29.63 -11.03
N LEU A 65 -0.74 -28.50 -10.30
CA LEU A 65 0.23 -28.00 -9.33
C LEU A 65 -0.34 -28.10 -7.90
N PRO A 66 -0.15 -29.22 -7.19
CA PRO A 66 -0.75 -29.45 -5.88
C PRO A 66 -0.31 -28.44 -4.81
N GLY A 67 0.96 -28.06 -4.79
CA GLY A 67 1.55 -27.11 -3.85
C GLY A 67 1.00 -25.70 -4.05
N PHE A 68 1.00 -25.20 -5.28
CA PHE A 68 0.41 -23.92 -5.63
C PHE A 68 -1.09 -23.86 -5.31
N ARG A 69 -1.83 -24.95 -5.59
CA ARG A 69 -3.26 -25.05 -5.27
C ARG A 69 -3.53 -25.08 -3.77
N SER A 70 -2.70 -25.78 -3.00
CA SER A 70 -2.77 -25.78 -1.53
C SER A 70 -2.52 -24.38 -0.98
N LEU A 71 -1.50 -23.68 -1.49
CA LEU A 71 -1.18 -22.32 -1.10
C LEU A 71 -2.34 -21.36 -1.41
N LEU A 72 -2.96 -21.46 -2.58
CA LEU A 72 -4.12 -20.65 -2.96
C LEU A 72 -5.32 -20.90 -2.02
N ASN A 73 -5.65 -22.16 -1.75
CA ASN A 73 -6.79 -22.53 -0.89
C ASN A 73 -6.61 -22.09 0.56
N ALA A 74 -5.38 -22.09 1.07
CA ALA A 74 -5.06 -21.57 2.41
C ALA A 74 -5.05 -20.03 2.44
N THR A 75 -4.52 -19.39 1.39
CA THR A 75 -4.31 -17.94 1.37
C THR A 75 -5.60 -17.17 1.09
N LEU A 76 -6.47 -17.64 0.19
CA LEU A 76 -7.68 -16.91 -0.20
C LEU A 76 -8.61 -16.58 1.00
N PRO A 77 -8.97 -17.54 1.87
CA PRO A 77 -9.79 -17.24 3.04
C PRO A 77 -9.09 -16.29 4.01
N ALA A 78 -7.79 -16.49 4.24
CA ALA A 78 -7.00 -15.62 5.12
C ALA A 78 -6.97 -14.18 4.59
N LEU A 79 -6.79 -13.99 3.28
CA LEU A 79 -6.79 -12.67 2.64
C LEU A 79 -8.12 -11.94 2.76
N LEU A 80 -9.23 -12.68 2.60
CA LEU A 80 -10.58 -12.11 2.69
C LEU A 80 -10.82 -11.49 4.08
N PHE A 81 -10.21 -12.04 5.14
CA PHE A 81 -10.23 -11.48 6.48
C PHE A 81 -9.16 -10.40 6.71
N VAL A 82 -7.91 -10.65 6.30
CA VAL A 82 -6.77 -9.77 6.58
C VAL A 82 -6.88 -8.44 5.83
N ILE A 83 -7.34 -8.44 4.56
CA ILE A 83 -7.42 -7.22 3.75
C ILE A 83 -8.31 -6.16 4.43
N PRO A 84 -9.59 -6.42 4.77
CA PRO A 84 -10.41 -5.41 5.42
C PRO A 84 -9.84 -4.93 6.77
N VAL A 85 -9.21 -5.80 7.55
CA VAL A 85 -8.65 -5.45 8.86
C VAL A 85 -7.43 -4.54 8.73
N VAL A 86 -6.50 -4.88 7.83
CA VAL A 86 -5.27 -4.10 7.61
C VAL A 86 -5.57 -2.79 6.89
N PHE A 87 -6.48 -2.82 5.91
CA PHE A 87 -6.84 -1.66 5.09
C PHE A 87 -8.07 -0.88 5.61
N ALA A 88 -8.52 -1.15 6.84
CA ALA A 88 -9.64 -0.43 7.43
C ALA A 88 -9.46 1.11 7.39
N PRO A 89 -8.26 1.66 7.73
CA PRO A 89 -8.03 3.11 7.67
C PRO A 89 -8.13 3.68 6.26
N GLU A 90 -7.58 3.00 5.25
CA GLU A 90 -7.60 3.45 3.86
C GLU A 90 -9.01 3.43 3.28
N ILE A 91 -9.77 2.37 3.57
CA ILE A 91 -11.18 2.24 3.16
C ILE A 91 -11.97 3.40 3.75
N ARG A 92 -11.81 3.68 5.05
CA ARG A 92 -12.43 4.82 5.73
C ARG A 92 -12.07 6.15 5.05
N ARG A 93 -10.78 6.43 4.84
CA ARG A 93 -10.32 7.66 4.16
C ARG A 93 -10.86 7.77 2.73
N ALA A 94 -10.97 6.66 2.00
CA ALA A 94 -11.53 6.64 0.66
C ALA A 94 -13.04 6.98 0.67
N PHE A 95 -13.80 6.40 1.59
CA PHE A 95 -15.21 6.75 1.79
C PHE A 95 -15.39 8.20 2.25
N GLU A 96 -14.51 8.72 3.10
CA GLU A 96 -14.50 10.12 3.49
C GLU A 96 -14.25 11.05 2.29
N ARG A 97 -13.34 10.68 1.38
CA ARG A 97 -13.10 11.43 0.13
C ARG A 97 -14.32 11.38 -0.80
N VAL A 98 -14.93 10.21 -0.97
CA VAL A 98 -16.14 10.04 -1.81
C VAL A 98 -17.34 10.76 -1.19
N GLY A 99 -17.50 10.74 0.14
CA GLY A 99 -18.54 11.50 0.84
C GLY A 99 -18.32 13.01 0.76
N ARG A 100 -17.05 13.46 0.73
CA ARG A 100 -16.69 14.87 0.48
C ARG A 100 -16.73 15.27 -1.00
N ALA A 101 -17.05 14.37 -1.92
CA ALA A 101 -17.40 14.74 -3.29
C ALA A 101 -18.68 15.62 -3.35
N GLY A 102 -19.44 15.76 -2.26
CA GLY A 102 -20.46 16.81 -2.13
C GLY A 102 -19.90 18.23 -1.88
N SER A 103 -18.62 18.36 -1.54
CA SER A 103 -17.94 19.63 -1.22
C SER A 103 -16.96 20.06 -2.32
N PHE A 104 -17.30 19.82 -3.59
CA PHE A 104 -16.63 20.49 -4.72
C PHE A 104 -16.86 22.01 -4.74
N PHE A 105 -17.65 22.56 -3.80
CA PHE A 105 -17.95 23.98 -3.72
C PHE A 105 -16.80 24.86 -3.20
N SER A 106 -15.68 24.30 -2.72
CA SER A 106 -14.56 25.10 -2.21
C SER A 106 -13.47 25.41 -3.25
N LEU A 107 -13.53 24.88 -4.48
CA LEU A 107 -12.43 25.04 -5.44
C LEU A 107 -12.35 26.41 -6.12
N TYR A 108 -13.30 27.32 -5.84
CA TYR A 108 -13.20 28.70 -6.29
C TYR A 108 -12.60 29.59 -5.20
N THR A 109 -11.34 29.33 -4.81
CA THR A 109 -10.53 30.42 -4.25
C THR A 109 -10.39 31.46 -5.34
N LYS A 110 -10.93 32.66 -5.10
CA LYS A 110 -10.76 33.77 -6.04
C LYS A 110 -9.25 34.03 -6.18
N PRO A 111 -8.71 34.24 -7.40
CA PRO A 111 -7.27 34.46 -7.59
C PRO A 111 -6.69 35.55 -6.68
N ALA A 112 -7.49 36.58 -6.34
CA ALA A 112 -7.12 37.63 -5.39
C ALA A 112 -6.88 37.15 -3.94
N GLU A 113 -7.60 36.12 -3.47
CA GLU A 113 -7.42 35.57 -2.11
C GLU A 113 -6.15 34.72 -2.03
N ALA A 114 -5.82 33.98 -3.10
CA ALA A 114 -4.58 33.24 -3.19
C ALA A 114 -3.37 34.19 -3.17
N GLU A 115 -3.39 35.24 -3.98
CA GLU A 115 -2.32 36.24 -4.03
C GLU A 115 -2.12 36.94 -2.68
N ARG A 116 -3.22 37.33 -2.01
CA ARG A 116 -3.15 37.92 -0.66
C ARG A 116 -2.53 36.95 0.36
N THR A 117 -2.89 35.68 0.30
CA THR A 117 -2.35 34.65 1.21
C THR A 117 -0.84 34.48 1.01
N VAL A 118 -0.40 34.42 -0.25
CA VAL A 118 1.03 34.35 -0.60
C VAL A 118 1.78 35.55 -0.03
N ASN A 119 1.28 36.77 -0.23
CA ASN A 119 1.92 37.99 0.28
C ASN A 119 2.06 37.98 1.82
N LEU A 120 1.03 37.53 2.54
CA LEU A 120 1.07 37.42 4.01
C LEU A 120 2.13 36.42 4.48
N ILE A 121 2.26 35.26 3.81
CA ILE A 121 3.28 34.25 4.13
C ILE A 121 4.69 34.79 3.87
N VAL A 122 4.88 35.51 2.74
CA VAL A 122 6.18 36.14 2.41
C VAL A 122 6.55 37.17 3.47
N SER A 123 5.66 38.11 3.79
CA SER A 123 5.95 39.15 4.80
C SER A 123 6.19 38.56 6.20
N ALA A 124 5.47 37.49 6.59
CA ALA A 124 5.74 36.80 7.84
C ALA A 124 7.12 36.12 7.84
N SER A 125 7.50 35.49 6.73
CA SER A 125 8.81 34.83 6.57
C SER A 125 9.96 35.83 6.60
N GLU A 126 9.80 37.01 5.97
CA GLU A 126 10.76 38.11 6.04
C GLU A 126 11.00 38.55 7.49
N ARG A 127 9.93 38.83 8.24
CA ARG A 127 10.02 39.23 9.66
C ARG A 127 10.70 38.16 10.51
N LEU A 128 10.33 36.89 10.34
CA LEU A 128 10.94 35.76 11.08
C LEU A 128 12.44 35.63 10.76
N SER A 129 12.83 35.87 9.51
CA SER A 129 14.23 35.87 9.07
C SER A 129 15.04 37.01 9.70
N GLU A 130 14.49 38.22 9.73
CA GLU A 130 15.15 39.41 10.33
C GLU A 130 15.50 39.17 11.80
N ILE A 131 14.60 38.54 12.56
CA ILE A 131 14.80 38.21 13.97
C ILE A 131 15.46 36.84 14.20
N ARG A 132 15.86 36.14 13.12
CA ARG A 132 16.47 34.79 13.13
C ARG A 132 15.67 33.74 13.89
N HIS A 133 14.34 33.77 13.75
CA HIS A 133 13.46 32.78 14.35
C HIS A 133 13.14 31.66 13.36
N GLY A 134 13.38 30.41 13.75
CA GLY A 134 13.04 29.25 12.93
C GLY A 134 11.52 29.03 12.90
N ALA A 135 10.97 28.77 11.72
CA ALA A 135 9.55 28.45 11.55
C ALA A 135 9.36 27.35 10.50
N LEU A 136 8.29 26.56 10.68
CA LEU A 136 7.84 25.56 9.73
C LEU A 136 6.40 25.89 9.35
N ILE A 137 6.18 26.17 8.06
CA ILE A 137 4.88 26.50 7.50
C ILE A 137 4.54 25.44 6.46
N THR A 138 3.42 24.74 6.66
CA THR A 138 2.94 23.69 5.75
C THR A 138 1.62 24.12 5.10
N ILE A 139 1.50 23.93 3.79
CA ILE A 139 0.33 24.33 3.01
C ILE A 139 -0.37 23.06 2.52
N GLU A 140 -1.59 22.81 2.98
CA GLU A 140 -2.44 21.72 2.49
C GLU A 140 -2.80 21.94 1.02
N ARG A 141 -2.75 20.87 0.21
CA ARG A 141 -3.15 20.88 -1.20
C ARG A 141 -4.27 19.88 -1.46
N GLU A 142 -4.00 18.83 -2.24
CA GLU A 142 -4.99 17.79 -2.58
C GLU A 142 -5.13 16.74 -1.47
N ASP A 143 -3.99 16.33 -0.91
CA ASP A 143 -3.96 15.45 0.25
C ASP A 143 -4.13 16.28 1.52
N ARG A 144 -5.13 15.89 2.31
CA ARG A 144 -5.44 16.54 3.59
C ARG A 144 -4.41 16.19 4.64
N LEU A 145 -4.15 17.15 5.51
CA LEU A 145 -3.19 17.01 6.61
C LEU A 145 -3.87 16.81 7.97
N ASP A 146 -5.14 16.39 8.00
CA ASP A 146 -5.96 16.28 9.22
C ASP A 146 -5.23 15.53 10.34
N GLU A 147 -4.56 14.42 10.03
CA GLU A 147 -3.81 13.59 11.01
C GLU A 147 -2.64 14.33 11.66
N TYR A 148 -2.05 15.30 10.96
CA TYR A 148 -1.00 16.14 11.50
C TYR A 148 -1.59 17.33 12.27
N ILE A 149 -2.71 17.89 11.77
CA ILE A 149 -3.41 19.01 12.42
C ILE A 149 -3.97 18.59 13.78
N GLU A 150 -4.51 17.38 13.91
CA GLU A 150 -5.05 16.83 15.17
C GLU A 150 -4.01 16.71 16.30
N THR A 151 -2.71 16.65 15.96
CA THR A 151 -1.62 16.62 16.96
C THR A 151 -1.25 18.00 17.49
N GLY A 152 -1.70 19.07 16.81
CA GLY A 152 -1.38 20.45 17.14
C GLY A 152 -2.45 21.15 17.99
N VAL A 153 -2.31 22.46 18.13
CA VAL A 153 -3.32 23.32 18.75
C VAL A 153 -4.19 23.92 17.65
N ALA A 154 -5.48 23.58 17.65
CA ALA A 154 -6.43 24.14 16.70
C ALA A 154 -6.64 25.64 16.97
N MET A 155 -6.33 26.48 15.98
CA MET A 155 -6.50 27.93 16.07
C MET A 155 -7.69 28.47 15.28
N ASP A 156 -8.04 27.82 14.16
CA ASP A 156 -9.08 28.28 13.21
C ASP A 156 -9.04 29.79 12.92
N ALA A 157 -7.82 30.32 12.78
CA ALA A 157 -7.57 31.76 12.70
C ALA A 157 -7.42 32.24 11.25
N LYS A 158 -7.83 33.49 11.00
CA LYS A 158 -7.53 34.16 9.73
C LYS A 158 -6.06 34.55 9.67
N LEU A 159 -5.41 34.27 8.55
CA LEU A 159 -4.01 34.62 8.34
C LEU A 159 -3.82 36.15 8.37
N SER A 160 -2.81 36.60 9.13
CA SER A 160 -2.39 37.99 9.26
C SER A 160 -0.89 38.06 9.59
N THR A 161 -0.28 39.24 9.43
CA THR A 161 1.16 39.50 9.63
C THR A 161 1.38 40.55 10.72
#